data_AF-A0A101FGJ3-F1
#
_entry.id   AF-A0A101FGJ3-F1
#
_cell.length_a   1.000
_cell.length_b   1.000
_cell.length_c   1.000
_cell.angle_alpha   90.00
_cell.angle_beta   90.00
_cell.angle_gamma   90.00
#
_symmetry.space_group_name_H-M   'P 1'
#
loop_
_entity.id
_entity.type
_entity.pdbx_description
1 polymer ?
#
loop_
_entity_poly.entity_id
_entity_poly.type
_entity_poly.pdbx_seq_one_letter_code
_entity_poly.pdbx_strand_id
1 'polypeptide(L)'
;YQEAQQELSHRIEAAKLRLPEVSCSDEMLEIAAKISIAMDVDGHRADICMIKAAITIAAFNNRESVTFEDMLKAASLVLPHRMRRKPFEEGIIDFSKVEEMIYSSARG
;
A
#
# COMPACT_ATOMS: atom_id res chain seq x y z
N TYR A 1 17.50 6.88 23.73
CA TYR A 1 17.30 7.05 22.27
C TYR A 1 18.23 6.21 21.42
N GLN A 2 19.49 5.98 21.85
CA GLN A 2 20.48 5.22 21.07
C GLN A 2 20.03 3.78 20.74
N GLU A 3 19.48 3.06 21.73
CA GLU A 3 18.98 1.69 21.53
C GLU A 3 17.84 1.62 20.51
N ALA A 4 16.83 2.49 20.63
CA ALA A 4 15.71 2.55 19.68
C ALA A 4 16.16 2.90 18.24
N GLN A 5 17.18 3.75 18.09
CA GLN A 5 17.77 4.08 16.79
C GLN A 5 18.53 2.90 16.19
N GLN A 6 19.28 2.15 17.01
CA GLN A 6 19.97 0.93 16.58
C GLN A 6 18.97 -0.15 16.16
N GLU A 7 17.91 -0.36 16.95
CA GLU A 7 16.84 -1.30 16.62
C GLU A 7 16.18 -0.94 15.29
N LEU A 8 15.81 0.33 15.09
CA LEU A 8 15.22 0.79 13.84
C LEU A 8 16.17 0.61 12.66
N SER A 9 17.46 0.92 12.83
CA SER A 9 18.49 0.71 11.81
C SER A 9 18.59 -0.76 11.40
N HIS A 10 18.66 -1.67 12.37
CA HIS A 10 18.69 -3.11 12.09
C HIS A 10 17.44 -3.59 11.37
N ARG A 11 16.26 -3.08 11.77
CA ARG A 11 14.99 -3.40 11.10
C ARG A 11 14.99 -2.94 9.64
N ILE A 12 15.49 -1.74 9.34
CA ILE A 12 15.58 -1.23 7.97
C ILE A 12 16.52 -2.09 7.12
N GLU A 13 17.71 -2.44 7.65
CA GLU A 13 18.66 -3.27 6.91
C GLU A 13 18.12 -4.69 6.64
N ALA A 14 17.48 -5.31 7.64
CA ALA A 14 16.81 -6.60 7.46
C ALA A 14 15.69 -6.52 6.41
N ALA A 15 14.91 -5.44 6.41
CA ALA A 15 13.84 -5.22 5.43
C ALA A 15 14.39 -5.10 4.01
N LYS A 16 15.49 -4.37 3.80
CA LYS A 16 16.14 -4.23 2.49
C LYS A 16 16.60 -5.58 1.93
N LEU A 17 17.16 -6.45 2.79
CA LEU A 17 17.60 -7.79 2.40
C LEU A 17 16.42 -8.70 2.04
N ARG A 18 15.29 -8.56 2.75
CA ARG A 18 14.07 -9.35 2.53
C ARG A 18 13.25 -8.87 1.33
N LEU A 19 13.33 -7.58 1.00
CA LEU A 19 12.49 -6.94 -0.01
C LEU A 19 12.37 -7.70 -1.35
N PRO A 20 13.45 -8.29 -1.92
CA PRO A 20 13.36 -9.04 -3.18
C PRO A 20 12.57 -10.36 -3.07
N GLU A 21 12.48 -10.92 -1.86
CA GLU A 21 11.84 -12.22 -1.58
C GLU A 21 10.36 -12.09 -1.20
N VAL A 22 9.88 -10.87 -0.96
CA VAL A 22 8.48 -10.64 -0.58
C VAL A 22 7.56 -10.85 -1.79
N SER A 23 6.65 -11.79 -1.64
CA SER A 23 5.65 -12.12 -2.64
C SER A 23 4.43 -11.19 -2.58
N CYS A 24 3.85 -10.90 -3.74
CA CYS A 24 2.59 -10.21 -3.89
C CYS A 24 1.69 -11.07 -4.78
N SER A 25 0.55 -11.52 -4.27
CA SER A 25 -0.36 -12.38 -5.03
C SER A 25 -1.07 -11.62 -6.13
N ASP A 26 -1.52 -12.34 -7.17
CA ASP A 26 -2.32 -11.74 -8.25
C ASP A 26 -3.58 -11.05 -7.73
N GLU A 27 -4.18 -11.58 -6.66
CA GLU A 27 -5.31 -10.95 -5.96
C GLU A 27 -4.96 -9.54 -5.45
N MET A 28 -3.78 -9.36 -4.86
CA MET A 28 -3.32 -8.05 -4.38
C MET A 28 -3.05 -7.09 -5.54
N LEU A 29 -2.55 -7.60 -6.67
CA LEU A 29 -2.37 -6.81 -7.89
C LEU A 29 -3.72 -6.34 -8.44
N GLU A 30 -4.72 -7.22 -8.46
CA GLU A 30 -6.09 -6.90 -8.89
C GLU A 30 -6.73 -5.86 -7.97
N ILE A 31 -6.55 -5.98 -6.66
CA ILE A 31 -7.04 -5.01 -5.68
C ILE A 31 -6.43 -3.63 -5.91
N ALA A 32 -5.11 -3.55 -6.14
CA ALA A 32 -4.46 -2.28 -6.44
C ALA A 32 -5.07 -1.59 -7.68
N ALA A 33 -5.31 -2.36 -8.74
CA ALA A 33 -5.96 -1.85 -9.95
C ALA A 33 -7.41 -1.39 -9.69
N LYS A 34 -8.21 -2.20 -8.96
CA LYS A 34 -9.59 -1.84 -8.58
C LYS A 34 -9.64 -0.54 -7.77
N ILE A 35 -8.73 -0.37 -6.81
CA ILE A 35 -8.63 0.84 -6.00
C ILE A 35 -8.32 2.05 -6.90
N SER A 36 -7.31 1.98 -7.77
CA SER A 36 -6.96 3.10 -8.64
C SER A 36 -8.09 3.50 -9.58
N ILE A 37 -8.82 2.53 -10.14
CA ILE A 37 -10.01 2.76 -10.97
C ILE A 37 -11.10 3.46 -10.15
N ALA A 38 -11.41 2.93 -8.97
CA ALA A 38 -12.47 3.46 -8.11
C ALA A 38 -12.17 4.87 -7.56
N MET A 39 -10.90 5.24 -7.48
CA MET A 39 -10.42 6.53 -6.98
C MET A 39 -10.12 7.55 -8.10
N ASP A 40 -10.46 7.23 -9.35
CA ASP A 40 -10.22 8.08 -10.54
C ASP A 40 -8.77 8.58 -10.64
N VAL A 41 -7.82 7.69 -10.34
CA VAL A 41 -6.39 8.00 -10.41
C VAL A 41 -5.86 7.72 -11.80
N ASP A 42 -5.13 8.70 -12.35
CA ASP A 42 -4.62 8.61 -13.72
C ASP A 42 -3.38 7.70 -13.85
N GLY A 43 -3.52 6.70 -14.72
CA GLY A 43 -2.49 5.76 -15.16
C GLY A 43 -1.98 4.78 -14.09
N HIS A 44 -1.21 3.79 -14.55
CA HIS A 44 -0.71 2.67 -13.73
C HIS A 44 0.32 3.04 -12.67
N ARG A 45 0.74 4.30 -12.60
CA ARG A 45 1.74 4.74 -11.60
C ARG A 45 1.19 4.62 -10.18
N ALA A 46 -0.12 4.75 -10.01
CA ALA A 46 -0.77 4.53 -8.71
C ALA A 46 -0.67 3.06 -8.28
N ASP A 47 -1.04 2.15 -9.17
CA ASP A 47 -0.95 0.70 -8.96
C ASP A 47 0.46 0.29 -8.54
N ILE A 48 1.45 0.65 -9.36
CA ILE A 48 2.86 0.28 -9.14
C ILE A 48 3.38 0.85 -7.82
N CYS A 49 3.04 2.10 -7.50
CA CYS A 49 3.45 2.71 -6.24
C CYS A 49 2.80 2.04 -5.03
N MET A 50 1.50 1.71 -5.11
CA MET A 50 0.79 0.99 -4.03
C MET A 50 1.39 -0.39 -3.80
N ILE A 51 1.61 -1.17 -4.86
CA ILE A 51 2.20 -2.51 -4.77
C ILE A 51 3.60 -2.45 -4.16
N LYS A 52 4.47 -1.55 -4.64
CA LYS A 52 5.83 -1.40 -4.09
C LYS A 52 5.82 -0.94 -2.63
N ALA A 53 4.92 -0.03 -2.27
CA ALA A 53 4.75 0.39 -0.89
C ALA A 53 4.27 -0.77 -0.01
N ALA A 54 3.29 -1.56 -0.45
CA ALA A 54 2.78 -2.71 0.29
C ALA A 54 3.87 -3.79 0.49
N ILE A 55 4.64 -4.11 -0.55
CA ILE A 55 5.81 -5.00 -0.49
C ILE A 55 6.83 -4.49 0.53
N THR A 56 7.10 -3.18 0.54
CA THR A 56 8.03 -2.55 1.48
C THR A 56 7.53 -2.62 2.92
N ILE A 57 6.23 -2.42 3.15
CA ILE A 57 5.63 -2.52 4.49
C ILE A 57 5.67 -3.98 4.98
N ALA A 58 5.37 -4.95 4.11
CA ALA A 58 5.51 -6.37 4.43
C ALA A 58 6.95 -6.73 4.81
N ALA A 59 7.93 -6.31 4.00
CA ALA A 59 9.36 -6.53 4.27
C ALA A 59 9.79 -5.89 5.60
N PHE A 60 9.39 -4.64 5.85
CA PHE A 60 9.72 -3.89 7.07
C PHE A 60 9.09 -4.50 8.33
N ASN A 61 7.94 -5.14 8.18
CA ASN A 61 7.26 -5.89 9.23
C ASN A 61 7.67 -7.38 9.27
N ASN A 62 8.78 -7.74 8.62
CA ASN A 62 9.37 -9.09 8.67
C ASN A 62 8.42 -10.19 8.15
N ARG A 63 7.60 -9.89 7.13
CA ARG A 63 6.70 -10.84 6.46
C ARG A 63 7.19 -11.19 5.06
N GLU A 64 6.77 -12.35 4.57
CA GLU A 64 7.17 -12.91 3.26
C GLU A 64 6.12 -12.69 2.16
N SER A 65 4.93 -12.24 2.54
CA SER A 65 3.86 -11.92 1.60
C SER A 65 3.14 -10.65 2.01
N VAL A 66 2.65 -9.93 1.00
CA VAL A 66 1.78 -8.77 1.17
C VAL A 66 0.43 -9.20 1.75
N THR A 67 -0.05 -8.47 2.76
CA THR A 67 -1.40 -8.66 3.30
C THR A 67 -2.34 -7.51 2.91
N PHE A 68 -3.63 -7.69 3.16
CA PHE A 68 -4.63 -6.65 3.00
C PHE A 68 -4.32 -5.38 3.82
N GLU A 69 -3.77 -5.52 5.02
CA GLU A 69 -3.38 -4.38 5.86
C GLU A 69 -2.25 -3.56 5.25
N ASP A 70 -1.31 -4.22 4.55
CA ASP A 70 -0.25 -3.52 3.82
C ASP A 70 -0.80 -2.74 2.65
N MET A 71 -1.73 -3.35 1.93
CA MET A 71 -2.39 -2.71 0.79
C MET A 71 -3.17 -1.48 1.26
N LEU A 72 -3.91 -1.59 2.35
CA LEU A 72 -4.67 -0.47 2.93
C LEU A 72 -3.73 0.67 3.36
N LYS A 73 -2.63 0.34 4.04
CA LYS A 73 -1.63 1.33 4.45
C LYS A 73 -0.88 1.94 3.26
N ALA A 74 -0.61 1.16 2.23
CA ALA A 74 -0.02 1.66 0.99
C ALA A 74 -0.97 2.63 0.28
N ALA A 75 -2.25 2.28 0.17
CA ALA A 75 -3.28 3.12 -0.44
C ALA A 75 -3.40 4.48 0.29
N SER A 76 -3.36 4.49 1.62
CA SER A 76 -3.44 5.74 2.39
C SER A 76 -2.25 6.67 2.22
N LEU A 77 -1.08 6.13 1.85
CA LEU A 77 0.10 6.93 1.53
C LEU A 77 0.12 7.39 0.07
N VAL A 78 -0.35 6.56 -0.86
CA VAL A 78 -0.19 6.78 -2.31
C VAL A 78 -1.32 7.60 -2.93
N LEU A 79 -2.57 7.39 -2.52
CA LEU A 79 -3.74 8.00 -3.19
C LEU A 79 -3.93 9.51 -2.96
N PRO A 80 -3.71 10.09 -1.75
CA PRO A 80 -4.15 11.47 -1.46
C PRO A 80 -3.64 12.57 -2.38
N HIS A 81 -2.46 12.36 -2.98
CA HIS A 81 -1.79 13.31 -3.86
C HIS A 81 -1.92 12.95 -5.35
N ARG A 82 -2.57 11.82 -5.67
CA ARG A 82 -2.74 11.34 -7.04
C ARG A 82 -4.18 11.45 -7.56
N MET A 83 -5.14 11.59 -6.65
CA MET A 83 -6.54 11.81 -7.01
C MET A 83 -6.69 13.19 -7.66
N ARG A 84 -7.48 13.25 -8.73
CA ARG A 84 -7.85 14.51 -9.37
C ARG A 84 -8.67 15.33 -8.38
N ARG A 85 -8.14 16.48 -7.95
CA ARG A 85 -8.90 17.47 -7.20
C ARG A 85 -9.54 18.43 -8.18
N LYS A 86 -10.86 18.63 -8.08
CA LYS A 86 -11.46 19.82 -8.69
C LYS A 86 -11.00 21.06 -7.90
N PRO A 87 -10.91 22.22 -8.55
CA PRO A 87 -10.80 23.47 -7.81
C PRO A 87 -11.98 23.50 -6.82
N PHE A 88 -11.71 23.73 -5.53
CA PHE A 88 -12.71 23.87 -4.45
C PHE A 88 -13.28 22.57 -3.83
N GLU A 89 -12.81 21.36 -4.18
CA GLU A 89 -13.12 20.15 -3.40
C GLU A 89 -12.07 19.94 -2.29
N GLU A 90 -12.51 19.88 -1.03
CA GLU A 90 -11.69 19.36 0.06
C GLU A 90 -11.47 17.86 -0.21
N GLY A 91 -10.24 17.49 -0.53
CA GLY A 91 -9.84 16.12 -0.88
C GLY A 91 -9.87 15.17 0.32
N ILE A 92 -11.04 15.02 0.96
CA ILE A 92 -11.28 14.02 1.99
C ILE A 92 -11.52 12.70 1.26
N ILE A 93 -10.56 11.78 1.41
CA ILE A 93 -10.68 10.44 0.87
C ILE A 93 -11.60 9.66 1.81
N ASP A 94 -12.68 9.13 1.26
CA ASP A 94 -13.47 8.13 1.97
C ASP A 94 -12.72 6.79 1.95
N PHE A 95 -11.85 6.61 2.93
CA PHE A 95 -11.07 5.39 3.11
C PHE A 95 -11.94 4.16 3.39
N SER A 96 -13.19 4.34 3.84
CA SER A 96 -14.14 3.25 4.07
C SER A 96 -14.41 2.48 2.77
N LYS A 97 -14.47 3.19 1.63
CA LYS A 97 -14.65 2.56 0.31
C LYS A 97 -13.42 1.74 -0.10
N VAL A 98 -12.22 2.18 0.26
CA VAL A 98 -10.97 1.44 0.02
C VAL A 98 -10.94 0.17 0.86
N GLU A 99 -11.28 0.27 2.14
CA GLU A 99 -11.40 -0.89 3.04
C GLU A 99 -12.41 -1.91 2.52
N GLU A 100 -13.60 -1.47 2.10
CA GLU A 100 -14.63 -2.36 1.56
C GLU A 100 -14.16 -3.13 0.32
N MET A 101 -13.45 -2.47 -0.62
CA MET A 101 -12.90 -3.13 -1.82
C MET A 101 -11.84 -4.19 -1.48
N ILE A 102 -11.02 -3.91 -0.46
CA ILE A 102 -9.98 -4.83 0.02
C ILE A 102 -10.63 -6.06 0.68
N TYR A 103 -11.60 -5.87 1.59
CA TYR A 103 -12.23 -6.96 2.34
C TYR A 103 -13.36 -7.71 1.61
N SER A 104 -13.88 -7.15 0.52
CA SER A 104 -14.81 -7.87 -0.37
C SER A 104 -14.08 -8.87 -1.26
N SER A 105 -12.85 -8.57 -1.66
CA SER A 105 -12.00 -9.49 -2.44
C SER A 105 -11.55 -10.70 -1.60
N ALA A 106 -11.29 -10.49 -0.31
CA ALA A 106 -10.95 -11.55 0.65
C ALA A 106 -12.05 -12.60 0.92
N ARG A 107 -13.29 -12.36 0.44
CA ARG A 107 -14.47 -13.20 0.69
C ARG A 107 -14.94 -13.99 -0.54
N GLY A 108 -14.28 -13.85 -1.69
CA GLY A 108 -14.54 -14.61 -2.93
C GLY A 108 -13.57 -15.76 -3.08
#